data_AF-A0A225UM65-F1
#
_entry.id   AF-A0A225UM65-F1
#
_cell.length_a   1.000
_cell.length_b   1.000
_cell.length_c   1.000
_cell.angle_alpha   90.00
_cell.angle_beta   90.00
_cell.angle_gamma   90.00
#
_symmetry.space_group_name_H-M   'P 1'
#
loop_
_entity.id
_entity.type
_entity.pdbx_description
1 polymer ?
#
loop_
_entity_poly.entity_id
_entity_poly.type
_entity_poly.pdbx_seq_one_letter_code
_entity_poly.pdbx_strand_id
1 'polypeptide(L)'
;MAALPWNVLTGANIPEPMSFEITVDGRLGFLIERYSAVEFQNLIAYWESTHRFPVSSALIRSDPYLAAFVVERKNRRSHAGARWKQILRLFLIAMHEGWCDLDLLLDPYFLHFPKRTDEVAWYPGIKAVLTLQIRS
;
A
#
# COMPACT_ATOMS: atom_id res chain seq x y z
N MET A 1 4.75 12.75 44.32
CA MET A 1 5.52 11.86 43.43
C MET A 1 4.60 11.47 42.29
N ALA A 2 4.88 11.89 41.05
CA ALA A 2 4.03 11.56 39.91
C ALA A 2 4.22 10.08 39.55
N ALA A 3 3.15 9.29 39.59
CA ALA A 3 3.18 7.93 39.10
C ALA A 3 3.53 7.96 37.61
N LEU A 4 4.56 7.22 37.22
CA LEU A 4 4.95 7.12 35.82
C LEU A 4 3.81 6.40 35.06
N PRO A 5 3.27 6.99 33.96
CA PRO A 5 2.09 6.45 33.27
C PRO A 5 2.23 5.00 32.83
N TRP A 6 3.46 4.56 32.56
CA TRP A 6 3.78 3.21 32.08
C TRP A 6 3.84 2.13 33.16
N ASN A 7 3.74 2.47 34.45
CA ASN A 7 3.74 1.47 35.54
C ASN A 7 2.49 0.57 35.50
N VAL A 8 1.43 0.95 34.78
CA VAL A 8 0.25 0.10 34.55
C VAL A 8 0.57 -1.09 33.63
N LEU A 9 1.63 -0.97 32.82
CA LEU A 9 2.05 -1.99 31.85
C LEU A 9 3.08 -2.97 32.42
N THR A 10 3.54 -2.78 33.66
CA THR A 10 4.62 -3.59 34.27
C THR A 10 4.12 -4.56 35.35
N GLY A 11 2.82 -4.59 35.64
CA GLY A 11 2.24 -5.43 36.69
C GLY A 11 1.67 -6.76 36.20
N ALA A 12 1.36 -7.67 37.13
CA ALA A 12 0.72 -8.97 36.88
C ALA A 12 -0.71 -8.91 36.25
N ASN A 13 -1.16 -7.72 35.84
CA ASN A 13 -2.44 -7.45 35.19
C ASN A 13 -2.30 -7.15 33.69
N ILE A 14 -1.14 -7.43 33.07
CA ILE A 14 -1.04 -7.41 31.61
C ILE A 14 -1.95 -8.54 31.13
N PRO A 15 -3.05 -8.25 30.41
CA PRO A 15 -3.84 -9.29 29.79
C PRO A 15 -2.93 -10.12 28.90
N GLU A 16 -3.18 -11.43 28.83
CA GLU A 16 -2.47 -12.26 27.88
C GLU A 16 -2.54 -11.58 26.50
N PRO A 17 -1.39 -11.36 25.81
CA PRO A 17 -1.41 -10.69 24.53
C PRO A 17 -2.39 -11.43 23.62
N MET A 18 -3.40 -10.72 23.11
CA MET A 18 -4.23 -11.27 22.04
C MET A 18 -3.32 -11.52 20.85
N SER A 19 -2.87 -12.77 20.69
CA SER A 19 -2.23 -13.21 19.46
C SER A 19 -3.32 -13.60 18.48
N PHE A 20 -3.28 -13.06 17.27
CA PHE A 20 -4.04 -13.62 16.17
C PHE A 20 -3.59 -15.09 16.00
N GLU A 21 -4.55 -16.01 15.97
CA GLU A 21 -4.28 -17.41 15.69
C GLU A 21 -3.64 -17.49 14.29
N ILE A 22 -2.39 -17.91 14.18
CA ILE A 22 -1.64 -17.82 12.91
C ILE A 22 -2.10 -18.92 11.93
N THR A 23 -2.65 -20.01 12.47
CA THR A 23 -3.29 -21.10 11.73
C THR A 23 -4.76 -20.81 11.54
N VAL A 24 -5.08 -19.73 10.81
CA VAL A 24 -6.48 -19.46 10.50
C VAL A 24 -6.93 -20.39 9.39
N ASP A 25 -7.53 -21.52 9.73
CA ASP A 25 -8.23 -22.33 8.74
C ASP A 25 -9.54 -21.67 8.30
N GLY A 26 -10.11 -22.13 7.19
CA GLY A 26 -11.39 -21.63 6.68
C GLY A 26 -11.28 -20.31 5.89
N ARG A 27 -12.26 -19.42 6.07
CA ARG A 27 -12.43 -18.24 5.18
C ARG A 27 -11.38 -17.16 5.38
N LEU A 28 -10.89 -16.95 6.60
CA LEU A 28 -9.82 -15.99 6.86
C LEU A 28 -8.47 -16.50 6.38
N GLY A 29 -8.17 -17.80 6.49
CA GLY A 29 -7.02 -18.41 5.83
C GLY A 29 -7.03 -18.21 4.31
N PHE A 30 -8.18 -18.46 3.68
CA PHE A 30 -8.37 -18.20 2.26
C PHE A 30 -8.18 -16.71 1.91
N LEU A 31 -8.69 -15.79 2.73
CA LEU A 31 -8.47 -14.36 2.55
C LEU A 31 -6.98 -14.01 2.63
N ILE A 32 -6.25 -14.51 3.63
CA ILE A 32 -4.82 -14.25 3.84
C ILE A 32 -3.99 -14.80 2.67
N GLU A 33 -4.31 -16.00 2.17
CA GLU A 33 -3.65 -16.59 1.02
C GLU A 33 -3.84 -15.72 -0.23
N ARG A 34 -5.09 -15.33 -0.51
CA ARG A 34 -5.42 -14.48 -1.66
C ARG A 34 -4.80 -13.09 -1.54
N TYR A 35 -4.80 -12.54 -0.33
CA TYR A 35 -4.20 -11.27 -0.02
C TYR A 35 -2.69 -11.29 -0.30
N SER A 36 -1.96 -12.25 0.27
CA SER A 36 -0.52 -12.42 0.07
C SER A 36 -0.15 -12.58 -1.41
N ALA A 37 -0.94 -13.35 -2.17
CA ALA A 37 -0.73 -13.52 -3.59
C ALA A 37 -0.93 -12.20 -4.37
N VAL A 38 -1.94 -11.42 -4.01
CA VAL A 38 -2.24 -10.14 -4.64
C VAL A 38 -1.20 -9.07 -4.28
N GLU A 39 -0.70 -9.06 -3.04
CA GLU A 39 0.40 -8.19 -2.63
C GLU A 39 1.64 -8.46 -3.50
N PHE A 40 2.09 -9.71 -3.53
CA PHE A 40 3.29 -10.13 -4.28
C PHE A 40 3.18 -9.83 -5.78
N GLN A 41 2.02 -10.09 -6.39
CA GLN A 41 1.81 -9.87 -7.82
C GLN A 41 1.76 -8.40 -8.24
N ASN A 42 1.50 -7.48 -7.31
CA ASN A 42 1.25 -6.07 -7.64
C ASN A 42 2.25 -5.10 -7.00
N LEU A 43 3.34 -5.60 -6.41
CA LEU A 43 4.41 -4.79 -5.79
C LEU A 43 4.90 -3.66 -6.71
N ILE A 44 5.12 -3.94 -7.99
CA ILE A 44 5.55 -2.91 -8.97
C ILE A 44 4.47 -1.84 -9.13
N ALA A 45 3.21 -2.24 -9.30
CA ALA A 45 2.11 -1.29 -9.49
C ALA A 45 1.89 -0.42 -8.25
N TYR A 46 2.10 -0.99 -7.06
CA TYR A 46 2.04 -0.31 -5.78
C TYR A 46 3.18 0.71 -5.66
N TRP A 47 4.42 0.28 -5.88
CA TRP A 47 5.58 1.16 -5.89
C TRP A 47 5.40 2.33 -6.88
N GLU A 48 4.95 2.03 -8.10
CA GLU A 48 4.67 3.03 -9.14
C GLU A 48 3.52 3.99 -8.78
N SER A 49 2.67 3.64 -7.82
CA SER A 49 1.57 4.50 -7.39
C SER A 49 1.95 5.46 -6.27
N THR A 50 2.87 5.03 -5.41
CA THR A 50 3.39 5.81 -4.29
C THR A 50 4.60 6.63 -4.69
N HIS A 51 5.30 6.24 -5.77
CA HIS A 51 6.50 6.92 -6.26
C HIS A 51 6.24 7.61 -7.60
N ARG A 52 6.60 8.90 -7.66
CA ARG A 52 6.46 9.71 -8.87
C ARG A 52 7.72 9.58 -9.74
N PHE A 53 7.58 8.90 -10.87
CA PHE A 53 8.52 8.95 -11.98
C PHE A 53 7.90 9.76 -13.14
N PRO A 54 8.20 11.07 -13.26
CA PRO A 54 7.61 11.93 -14.28
C PRO A 54 8.28 11.69 -15.64
N VAL A 55 7.50 11.20 -16.61
CA VAL A 55 7.93 11.09 -18.02
C VAL A 55 7.27 12.19 -18.81
N SER A 56 8.05 13.13 -19.36
CA SER A 56 7.51 14.27 -20.11
C SER A 56 6.93 13.83 -21.45
N SER A 57 5.97 14.59 -21.99
CA SER A 57 5.41 14.31 -23.32
C SER A 57 6.46 14.38 -24.43
N ALA A 58 7.52 15.19 -24.25
CA ALA A 58 8.63 15.22 -25.19
C ALA A 58 9.42 13.89 -25.17
N LEU A 59 9.75 13.38 -23.98
CA LEU A 59 10.44 12.11 -23.79
C LEU A 59 9.63 10.92 -24.34
N ILE A 60 8.31 10.92 -24.12
CA ILE A 60 7.41 9.89 -24.67
C ILE A 60 7.42 9.90 -26.20
N ARG A 61 7.50 11.09 -26.83
CA ARG A 61 7.53 11.19 -28.30
C ARG A 61 8.88 10.81 -28.90
N SER A 62 9.98 11.04 -28.17
CA SER A 62 11.33 10.77 -28.66
C SER A 62 11.79 9.33 -28.44
N ASP A 63 11.24 8.63 -27.45
CA ASP A 63 11.69 7.28 -27.06
C ASP A 63 10.52 6.27 -27.05
N PRO A 64 10.50 5.31 -28.00
CA PRO A 64 9.50 4.25 -28.05
C PRO A 64 9.42 3.39 -26.77
N TYR A 65 10.54 3.20 -26.06
CA TYR A 65 10.56 2.45 -24.81
C TYR A 65 9.78 3.18 -23.72
N LEU A 66 9.96 4.50 -23.60
CA LEU A 66 9.23 5.32 -22.63
C LEU A 66 7.74 5.41 -22.98
N ALA A 67 7.38 5.41 -24.26
CA ALA A 67 5.98 5.32 -24.69
C ALA A 67 5.33 4.01 -24.23
N ALA A 68 5.98 2.87 -24.46
CA ALA A 68 5.50 1.57 -24.00
C ALA A 68 5.43 1.50 -22.47
N PHE A 69 6.47 1.98 -21.77
CA PHE A 69 6.53 2.01 -20.31
C PHE A 69 5.33 2.74 -19.69
N VAL A 70 4.93 3.90 -20.23
CA VAL A 70 3.79 4.68 -19.72
C VAL A 70 2.46 3.94 -19.91
N VAL A 71 2.30 3.21 -21.02
CA VAL A 71 1.12 2.36 -21.27
C VAL A 71 1.09 1.20 -20.29
N GLU A 72 2.20 0.47 -20.17
CA GLU A 72 2.31 -0.68 -19.28
C GLU A 72 2.10 -0.29 -17.80
N ARG A 73 2.60 0.87 -17.37
CA ARG A 73 2.33 1.41 -16.03
C ARG A 73 0.85 1.67 -15.79
N LYS A 74 0.11 2.18 -16.79
CA LYS A 74 -1.35 2.35 -16.69
C LYS A 74 -2.06 1.00 -16.60
N ASN A 75 -1.64 0.03 -17.40
CA ASN A 75 -2.20 -1.33 -17.41
C ASN A 75 -1.98 -2.02 -16.06
N ARG A 76 -0.75 -1.98 -15.52
CA ARG A 76 -0.42 -2.50 -14.18
C ARG A 76 -1.31 -1.88 -13.10
N ARG A 77 -1.46 -0.55 -13.10
CA ARG A 77 -2.35 0.14 -12.13
C ARG A 77 -3.81 -0.30 -12.28
N SER A 78 -4.30 -0.45 -13.51
CA SER A 78 -5.66 -0.92 -13.77
C SER A 78 -5.89 -2.34 -13.28
N HIS A 79 -4.97 -3.27 -13.58
CA HIS A 79 -5.03 -4.66 -13.15
C HIS A 79 -4.91 -4.80 -11.63
N ALA A 80 -3.99 -4.06 -11.01
CA ALA A 80 -3.88 -4.00 -9.55
C ALA A 80 -5.18 -3.51 -8.92
N GLY A 81 -5.79 -2.44 -9.45
CA GLY A 81 -7.08 -1.94 -8.98
C GLY A 81 -8.24 -2.93 -9.17
N ALA A 82 -8.22 -3.74 -10.24
CA ALA A 82 -9.23 -4.78 -10.45
C ALA A 82 -9.08 -5.93 -9.44
N ARG A 83 -7.85 -6.41 -9.20
CA ARG A 83 -7.52 -7.44 -8.20
C ARG A 83 -7.84 -6.96 -6.78
N TRP A 84 -7.52 -5.71 -6.48
CA TRP A 84 -7.88 -5.04 -5.23
C TRP A 84 -9.39 -5.13 -4.93
N LYS A 85 -10.25 -4.83 -5.91
CA LYS A 85 -11.71 -4.94 -5.73
C LYS A 85 -12.17 -6.37 -5.43
N GLN A 86 -11.44 -7.39 -5.87
CA GLN A 86 -11.73 -8.79 -5.54
C GLN A 86 -11.38 -9.09 -4.09
N ILE A 87 -10.19 -8.65 -3.63
CA ILE A 87 -9.77 -8.78 -2.23
C ILE A 87 -10.71 -8.03 -1.29
N LEU A 88 -11.09 -6.79 -1.63
CA LEU A 88 -12.02 -6.00 -0.83
C LEU A 88 -13.36 -6.71 -0.60
N ARG A 89 -13.87 -7.44 -1.60
CA ARG A 89 -15.09 -8.25 -1.43
C ARG A 89 -14.90 -9.39 -0.43
N LEU A 90 -13.76 -10.10 -0.50
CA LEU A 90 -13.46 -11.18 0.43
C LEU A 90 -13.29 -10.65 1.86
N PHE A 91 -12.62 -9.50 2.01
CA PHE A 91 -12.45 -8.82 3.28
C PHE A 91 -13.80 -8.42 3.90
N LEU A 92 -14.70 -7.81 3.13
CA LEU A 92 -16.05 -7.46 3.62
C LEU A 92 -16.87 -8.68 4.07
N ILE A 93 -16.72 -9.82 3.40
CA ILE A 93 -17.36 -11.08 3.81
C ILE A 93 -16.75 -11.58 5.13
N ALA A 94 -15.42 -11.59 5.24
CA ALA A 94 -14.73 -12.00 6.45
C ALA A 94 -15.09 -11.11 7.66
N MET A 95 -15.22 -9.80 7.45
CA MET A 95 -15.71 -8.86 8.46
C MET A 95 -17.16 -9.16 8.87
N HIS A 96 -18.07 -9.34 7.90
CA HIS A 96 -19.47 -9.64 8.17
C HIS A 96 -19.64 -10.92 9.00
N GLU A 97 -18.75 -11.88 8.82
CA GLU A 97 -18.75 -13.15 9.53
C GLU A 97 -17.98 -13.14 10.86
N GLY A 98 -17.40 -11.99 11.23
CA GLY A 98 -16.69 -11.81 12.50
C GLY A 98 -15.29 -12.43 12.54
N TRP A 99 -14.69 -12.72 11.38
CA TRP A 99 -13.34 -13.29 11.31
C TRP A 99 -12.24 -12.23 11.44
N CYS A 100 -12.49 -11.00 11.01
CA CYS A 100 -11.51 -9.92 11.05
C CYS A 100 -12.20 -8.57 11.23
N ASP A 101 -11.49 -7.62 11.84
CA ASP A 101 -11.98 -6.28 12.10
C ASP A 101 -11.41 -5.26 11.11
N LEU A 102 -11.58 -3.96 11.41
CA LEU A 102 -11.09 -2.85 10.62
C LEU A 102 -9.55 -2.70 10.68
N ASP A 103 -8.88 -3.41 11.57
CA ASP A 103 -7.43 -3.39 11.73
C ASP A 103 -6.69 -3.86 10.46
N LEU A 104 -7.26 -4.79 9.69
CA LEU A 104 -6.74 -5.15 8.37
C LEU A 104 -6.73 -3.96 7.38
N LEU A 105 -7.61 -2.96 7.53
CA LEU A 105 -7.55 -1.73 6.70
C LEU A 105 -6.37 -0.81 7.06
N LEU A 106 -5.69 -1.05 8.17
CA LEU A 106 -4.50 -0.30 8.57
C LEU A 106 -3.24 -0.79 7.87
N ASP A 107 -3.28 -1.96 7.24
CA ASP A 107 -2.16 -2.42 6.45
C ASP A 107 -1.87 -1.40 5.32
N PRO A 108 -0.59 -1.01 5.12
CA PRO A 108 -0.20 -0.03 4.10
C PRO A 108 -0.76 -0.29 2.70
N TYR A 109 -1.06 -1.54 2.37
CA TYR A 109 -1.69 -1.94 1.13
C TYR A 109 -3.12 -1.38 0.98
N PHE A 110 -3.85 -1.25 2.09
CA PHE A 110 -5.19 -0.65 2.15
C PHE A 110 -5.15 0.88 2.25
N LEU A 111 -4.00 1.45 2.64
CA LEU A 111 -3.76 2.88 2.63
C LEU A 111 -3.62 3.36 1.18
N HIS A 112 -4.78 3.65 0.57
CA HIS A 112 -5.01 4.44 -0.63
C HIS A 112 -3.85 4.56 -1.64
N PHE A 113 -4.08 4.03 -2.85
CA PHE A 113 -3.38 4.51 -4.05
C PHE A 113 -3.53 6.04 -4.12
N PRO A 114 -2.44 6.83 -4.02
CA PRO A 114 -2.53 8.27 -4.11
C PRO A 114 -3.27 8.66 -5.39
N LYS A 115 -4.20 9.61 -5.30
CA LYS A 115 -4.75 10.21 -6.51
C LYS A 115 -3.58 10.89 -7.23
N ARG A 116 -3.66 11.01 -8.57
CA ARG A 116 -2.62 11.70 -9.36
C ARG A 116 -2.34 13.13 -8.86
N THR A 117 -3.29 13.72 -8.15
CA THR A 117 -3.28 15.05 -7.55
C THR A 117 -2.62 15.10 -6.18
N ASP A 118 -2.45 13.95 -5.51
CA ASP A 118 -1.91 13.91 -4.16
C ASP A 118 -0.38 13.99 -4.26
N GLU A 119 0.15 15.18 -4.01
CA GLU A 119 1.59 15.47 -4.03
C GLU A 119 2.25 14.88 -2.79
N VAL A 120 2.46 13.56 -2.75
CA VAL A 120 3.25 12.94 -1.70
C VAL A 120 4.68 12.77 -2.21
N ALA A 121 5.53 13.75 -1.92
CA ALA A 121 6.98 13.62 -2.08
C ALA A 121 7.53 12.76 -0.93
N TRP A 122 7.73 11.46 -1.16
CA TRP A 122 8.37 10.61 -0.17
C TRP A 122 9.90 10.73 -0.24
N TYR A 123 10.41 11.89 0.20
CA TYR A 123 11.79 12.06 0.65
C TYR A 123 11.88 13.33 1.51
N PRO A 124 12.29 13.27 2.80
CA PRO A 124 12.39 14.46 3.68
C PRO A 124 13.55 15.40 3.34
N GLY A 125 14.26 15.19 2.22
CA GLY A 125 15.56 15.82 1.95
C GLY A 125 15.69 16.55 0.61
N ILE A 126 14.70 16.47 -0.28
CA ILE A 126 14.78 17.17 -1.58
C ILE A 126 13.88 18.40 -1.50
N LYS A 127 14.45 19.54 -1.10
CA LYS A 127 13.90 20.82 -1.51
C LYS A 127 13.94 20.83 -3.02
N ALA A 128 12.78 21.01 -3.65
CA ALA A 128 12.65 21.17 -5.09
C ALA A 128 13.48 22.39 -5.55
N VAL A 129 14.74 22.16 -5.91
CA VAL A 129 15.51 23.11 -6.72
C VAL A 129 15.17 22.79 -8.17
N LEU A 130 14.05 23.34 -8.60
CA LEU A 130 13.71 23.48 -10.01
C LEU A 130 14.62 24.55 -10.62
N THR A 131 15.84 24.20 -11.02
CA THR A 131 16.53 24.79 -12.18
C THR A 131 17.85 24.06 -12.42
N LEU A 132 17.87 23.16 -13.40
CA LEU A 132 19.09 22.92 -14.18
C LEU A 132 18.77 23.22 -15.64
N GLN A 133 18.99 24.49 -15.95
CA GLN A 133 19.08 24.98 -17.31
C GLN A 133 20.45 24.57 -17.82
N ILE A 134 20.52 23.47 -18.56
CA ILE A 134 21.75 23.13 -19.30
C ILE A 134 21.77 24.04 -20.54
N ARG A 135 22.50 25.14 -20.43
CA ARG A 135 23.04 25.91 -21.56
C ARG A 135 24.53 25.63 -21.66
N SER A 136 24.92 24.87 -22.67
CA SER A 136 25.89 25.20 -23.74
C SER A 136 26.34 23.90 -24.39
#